data_AF-A0A436FS54-F1
#
_entry.id   AF-A0A436FS54-F1
#
_cell.length_a   1.000
_cell.length_b   1.000
_cell.length_c   1.000
_cell.angle_alpha   90.00
_cell.angle_beta   90.00
_cell.angle_gamma   90.00
#
_symmetry.space_group_name_H-M   'P 1'
#
loop_
_entity.id
_entity.type
_entity.pdbx_description
1 polymer ?
#
loop_
_entity_poly.entity_id
_entity_poly.type
_entity_poly.pdbx_seq_one_letter_code
_entity_poly.pdbx_strand_id
1 'polypeptide(L)'
;TQWGSLRIQKMQRMMERGARDLFVMMSEIIPAKFSHETLQQMTGVQIIPTQQDLTPIQPPPPPPQGAQLPPDQMQQYQQAAQAAQMAEKARQAKLAQMQAVQQLLTQKLSTMYRIDVESDSTVKADLSRQKAEAAEFLQGAGAYWAAVGPMVQSGELPKEVAVEIFAANSRLFNLGKSVEDVLEKMVTDAKAKAAQPETPKPSPEQQKAEAEAKTREADAAAKAAEAKLKGAQVEQGMQFAREQHDMTMKEKQFDLRSKQIAAATDQNQVLAANGIVPPPIQIDPIGGEAVLKEMAAQREQFGQFMIMVTKALTAPKKVIKDPQGRPIGVETVPMQ
;
A
#
# COMPACT_ATOMS: atom_id res chain seq x y z
N THR A 1 22.25 -31.46 0.93
CA THR A 1 21.07 -31.96 1.66
C THR A 1 19.78 -31.63 0.89
N GLN A 2 19.53 -32.25 -0.27
CA GLN A 2 18.32 -31.97 -1.08
C GLN A 2 17.06 -32.73 -0.62
N TRP A 3 17.18 -33.82 0.12
CA TRP A 3 16.04 -34.65 0.52
C TRP A 3 15.26 -34.12 1.74
N GLY A 4 15.86 -33.21 2.50
CA GLY A 4 15.23 -32.58 3.67
C GLY A 4 14.18 -31.53 3.29
N SER A 5 14.45 -30.73 2.25
CA SER A 5 13.53 -29.68 1.77
C SER A 5 12.26 -30.25 1.16
N LEU A 6 12.34 -31.35 0.41
CA LEU A 6 11.18 -32.06 -0.16
C LEU A 6 10.16 -32.53 0.91
N ARG A 7 10.66 -32.99 2.06
CA ARG A 7 9.79 -33.42 3.18
C ARG A 7 9.12 -32.24 3.86
N ILE A 8 9.85 -31.14 4.04
CA ILE A 8 9.33 -29.89 4.63
C ILE A 8 8.26 -29.28 3.70
N GLN A 9 8.49 -29.23 2.39
CA GLN A 9 7.51 -28.73 1.41
C GLN A 9 6.21 -29.53 1.43
N LYS A 10 6.27 -30.87 1.58
CA LYS A 10 5.07 -31.70 1.69
C LYS A 10 4.26 -31.35 2.96
N MET A 11 4.94 -31.07 4.06
CA MET A 11 4.30 -30.65 5.32
C MET A 11 3.74 -29.23 5.23
N GLN A 12 4.47 -28.29 4.61
CA GLN A 12 4.01 -26.93 4.33
C GLN A 12 2.73 -26.95 3.49
N ARG A 13 2.70 -27.65 2.36
CA ARG A 13 1.48 -27.81 1.54
C ARG A 13 0.31 -28.45 2.27
N MET A 14 0.57 -29.29 3.28
CA MET A 14 -0.49 -29.83 4.12
C MET A 14 -1.05 -28.78 5.06
N MET A 15 -0.18 -27.95 5.67
CA MET A 15 -0.58 -26.82 6.50
C MET A 15 -1.30 -25.73 5.71
N GLU A 16 -0.81 -25.37 4.52
CA GLU A 16 -1.43 -24.39 3.61
C GLU A 16 -2.85 -24.82 3.23
N ARG A 17 -3.03 -26.09 2.85
CA ARG A 17 -4.37 -26.64 2.58
C ARG A 17 -5.25 -26.59 3.81
N GLY A 18 -4.75 -27.00 4.98
CA GLY A 18 -5.51 -26.91 6.23
C GLY A 18 -5.93 -25.49 6.58
N ALA A 19 -5.02 -24.52 6.43
CA ALA A 19 -5.29 -23.11 6.67
C ALA A 19 -6.30 -22.54 5.67
N ARG A 20 -6.13 -22.82 4.38
CA ARG A 20 -7.08 -22.42 3.34
C ARG A 20 -8.48 -22.97 3.61
N ASP A 21 -8.57 -24.26 3.92
CA ASP A 21 -9.85 -24.92 4.17
C ASP A 21 -10.52 -24.34 5.43
N LEU A 22 -9.74 -23.98 6.46
CA LEU A 22 -10.23 -23.22 7.63
C LEU A 22 -10.81 -21.86 7.23
N PHE A 23 -10.13 -21.08 6.39
CA PHE A 23 -10.64 -19.78 5.93
C PHE A 23 -11.92 -19.91 5.12
N VAL A 24 -12.02 -20.91 4.24
CA VAL A 24 -13.25 -21.19 3.47
C VAL A 24 -14.40 -21.59 4.41
N MET A 25 -14.13 -22.40 5.44
CA MET A 25 -15.15 -22.72 6.44
C MET A 25 -15.60 -21.49 7.22
N MET A 26 -14.67 -20.63 7.62
CA MET A 26 -14.98 -19.37 8.31
C MET A 26 -15.84 -18.44 7.44
N SER A 27 -15.50 -18.28 6.16
CA SER A 27 -16.23 -17.40 5.25
C SER A 27 -17.67 -17.87 4.96
N GLU A 28 -17.95 -19.16 5.09
CA GLU A 28 -19.31 -19.71 5.00
C GLU A 28 -20.07 -19.63 6.33
N ILE A 29 -19.42 -20.01 7.44
CA ILE A 29 -20.09 -20.13 8.74
C ILE A 29 -20.43 -18.75 9.32
N ILE A 30 -19.52 -17.79 9.22
CA ILE A 30 -19.68 -16.47 9.82
C ILE A 30 -20.96 -15.78 9.30
N PRO A 31 -21.14 -15.54 8.00
CA PRO A 31 -22.35 -14.86 7.53
C PRO A 31 -23.61 -15.74 7.60
N ALA A 32 -23.49 -17.07 7.68
CA ALA A 32 -24.63 -17.96 7.91
C ALA A 32 -25.13 -17.96 9.37
N LYS A 33 -24.28 -17.63 10.34
CA LYS A 33 -24.61 -17.71 11.78
C LYS A 33 -24.77 -16.36 12.47
N PHE A 34 -24.10 -15.33 11.98
CA PHE A 34 -24.19 -13.99 12.55
C PHE A 34 -25.15 -13.12 11.73
N SER A 35 -25.96 -12.31 12.41
CA SER A 35 -26.78 -11.31 11.74
C SER A 35 -25.89 -10.19 11.17
N HIS A 36 -26.38 -9.49 10.15
CA HIS A 36 -25.69 -8.32 9.59
C HIS A 36 -25.40 -7.24 10.65
N GLU A 37 -26.27 -7.12 11.66
CA GLU A 37 -26.07 -6.18 12.77
C GLU A 37 -24.87 -6.56 13.63
N THR A 38 -24.78 -7.84 14.02
CA THR A 38 -23.63 -8.33 14.79
C THR A 38 -22.35 -8.24 13.99
N LEU A 39 -22.38 -8.56 12.69
CA LEU A 39 -21.21 -8.43 11.81
C LEU A 39 -20.73 -6.98 11.71
N GLN A 40 -21.65 -6.02 11.59
CA GLN A 40 -21.32 -4.60 11.58
C GLN A 40 -20.70 -4.15 12.90
N GLN A 41 -21.23 -4.60 14.05
CA GLN A 41 -20.66 -4.28 15.36
C GLN A 41 -19.26 -4.88 15.57
N MET A 42 -19.03 -6.11 15.11
CA MET A 42 -17.74 -6.80 15.26
C MET A 42 -16.66 -6.25 14.32
N THR A 43 -17.03 -5.87 13.10
CA THR A 43 -16.07 -5.44 12.06
C THR A 43 -15.91 -3.92 11.97
N GLY A 44 -16.87 -3.15 12.47
CA GLY A 44 -16.95 -1.70 12.26
C GLY A 44 -17.31 -1.30 10.82
N VAL A 45 -17.55 -2.27 9.92
CA VAL A 45 -17.93 -2.01 8.52
C VAL A 45 -19.43 -1.78 8.42
N GLN A 46 -19.84 -0.68 7.79
CA GLN A 46 -21.25 -0.38 7.58
C GLN A 46 -21.83 -1.33 6.53
N ILE A 47 -22.69 -2.25 6.97
CA ILE A 47 -23.35 -3.25 6.10
C ILE A 47 -24.85 -2.97 6.01
N ILE A 48 -25.44 -2.37 7.05
CA ILE A 48 -26.85 -1.98 7.11
C ILE A 48 -27.00 -0.50 6.73
N PRO A 49 -27.88 -0.15 5.77
CA PRO A 49 -28.16 1.24 5.43
C PRO A 49 -28.65 2.02 6.65
N THR A 50 -28.09 3.21 6.88
CA THR A 50 -28.61 4.11 7.92
C THR A 50 -29.83 4.86 7.40
N GLN A 51 -30.58 5.50 8.30
CA GLN A 51 -31.70 6.37 7.92
C GLN A 51 -31.28 7.48 6.94
N GLN A 52 -30.06 8.02 7.07
CA GLN A 52 -29.52 9.02 6.14
C GLN A 52 -29.27 8.44 4.74
N ASP A 53 -28.87 7.17 4.65
CA ASP A 53 -28.65 6.48 3.36
C ASP A 53 -29.98 6.17 2.65
N LEU A 54 -31.09 6.11 3.40
CA LEU A 54 -32.44 5.86 2.87
C LEU A 54 -33.17 7.15 2.48
N THR A 55 -32.82 8.29 3.08
CA THR A 55 -33.42 9.59 2.75
C THR A 55 -32.89 10.13 1.43
N PRO A 56 -33.75 10.38 0.42
CA PRO A 56 -33.32 11.00 -0.83
C PRO A 56 -32.89 12.44 -0.66
N ILE A 57 -31.81 12.81 -1.37
CA ILE A 57 -31.37 14.20 -1.44
C ILE A 57 -32.25 14.89 -2.49
N GLN A 58 -33.19 15.71 -2.03
CA GLN A 58 -34.09 16.45 -2.92
C GLN A 58 -33.35 17.66 -3.53
N PRO A 59 -33.46 17.88 -4.85
CA PRO A 59 -32.94 19.09 -5.47
C PRO A 59 -33.72 20.33 -4.96
N PRO A 60 -33.10 21.52 -4.98
CA PRO A 60 -33.77 22.74 -4.56
C PRO A 60 -35.04 23.00 -5.41
N PRO A 61 -36.15 23.44 -4.80
CA PRO A 61 -37.42 23.63 -5.50
C PRO A 61 -37.27 24.63 -6.65
N PRO A 62 -37.87 24.37 -7.82
CA PRO A 62 -37.77 25.26 -8.95
C PRO A 62 -38.32 26.65 -8.60
N PRO A 63 -37.69 27.72 -9.11
CA PRO A 63 -38.18 29.06 -8.88
C PRO A 63 -39.61 29.24 -9.41
N PRO A 64 -40.45 30.06 -8.73
CA PRO A 64 -41.83 30.28 -9.13
C PRO A 64 -41.91 30.80 -10.56
N GLN A 65 -42.65 30.08 -11.41
CA GLN A 65 -42.90 30.45 -12.81
C GLN A 65 -43.58 31.82 -12.83
N GLY A 66 -42.89 32.83 -13.36
CA GLY A 66 -43.38 34.21 -13.45
C GLY A 66 -42.60 35.25 -12.63
N ALA A 67 -41.68 34.84 -11.75
CA ALA A 67 -40.75 35.76 -11.09
C ALA A 67 -39.47 35.92 -11.92
N GLN A 68 -39.20 37.11 -12.46
CA GLN A 68 -37.90 37.45 -13.06
C GLN A 68 -36.86 37.52 -11.94
N LEU A 69 -36.19 36.39 -11.68
CA LEU A 69 -35.08 36.31 -10.75
C LEU A 69 -33.81 36.91 -11.37
N PRO A 70 -32.97 37.60 -10.58
CA PRO A 70 -31.69 38.11 -11.05
C PRO A 70 -30.80 37.00 -11.66
N PRO A 71 -29.99 37.29 -12.69
CA PRO A 71 -29.11 36.30 -13.35
C PRO A 71 -28.20 35.52 -12.39
N ASP A 72 -27.72 36.17 -11.33
CA ASP A 72 -26.86 35.53 -10.31
C ASP A 72 -27.56 34.39 -9.55
N GLN A 73 -28.86 34.54 -9.26
CA GLN A 73 -29.63 33.49 -8.56
C GLN A 73 -29.91 32.29 -9.46
N MET A 74 -30.05 32.49 -10.77
CA MET A 74 -30.19 31.41 -11.75
C MET A 74 -28.94 30.53 -11.82
N GLN A 75 -27.76 31.14 -11.79
CA GLN A 75 -26.49 30.41 -11.84
C GLN A 75 -26.25 29.60 -10.56
N GLN A 76 -26.57 30.17 -9.39
CA GLN A 76 -26.47 29.47 -8.11
C GLN A 76 -27.47 28.32 -7.97
N TYR A 77 -28.69 28.48 -8.50
CA TYR A 77 -29.68 27.39 -8.56
C TYR A 77 -29.17 26.22 -9.41
N GLN A 78 -28.59 26.50 -10.57
CA GLN A 78 -28.08 25.48 -11.49
C GLN A 78 -26.91 24.68 -10.88
N GLN A 79 -26.01 25.36 -10.16
CA GLN A 79 -24.90 24.71 -9.46
C GLN A 79 -25.38 23.87 -8.27
N ALA A 80 -26.34 24.36 -7.49
CA ALA A 80 -26.94 23.60 -6.39
C ALA A 80 -27.72 22.36 -6.88
N ALA A 81 -28.42 22.47 -8.01
CA ALA A 81 -29.12 21.35 -8.63
C ALA A 81 -28.16 20.25 -9.10
N GLN A 82 -27.03 20.61 -9.73
CA GLN A 82 -26.01 19.64 -10.13
C GLN A 82 -25.33 18.97 -8.92
N ALA A 83 -25.03 19.73 -7.87
CA ALA A 83 -24.45 19.18 -6.64
C ALA A 83 -25.39 18.17 -5.97
N ALA A 84 -26.69 18.48 -5.88
CA ALA A 84 -27.70 17.57 -5.35
C ALA A 84 -27.81 16.28 -6.18
N GLN A 85 -27.77 16.37 -7.51
CA GLN A 85 -27.79 15.21 -8.40
C GLN A 85 -26.56 14.30 -8.21
N MET A 86 -25.36 14.88 -8.10
CA MET A 86 -24.13 14.12 -7.86
C MET A 86 -24.15 13.41 -6.50
N ALA A 87 -24.62 14.11 -5.45
CA ALA A 87 -24.74 13.54 -4.12
C ALA A 87 -25.76 12.39 -4.08
N GLU A 88 -26.90 12.54 -4.76
CA GLU A 88 -27.91 11.49 -4.88
C GLU A 88 -27.39 10.26 -5.64
N LYS A 89 -26.63 10.45 -6.72
CA LYS A 89 -25.97 9.34 -7.45
C LYS A 89 -24.98 8.59 -6.56
N ALA A 90 -24.18 9.31 -5.78
CA ALA A 90 -23.24 8.70 -4.83
C ALA A 90 -23.98 7.90 -3.74
N ARG A 91 -25.09 8.42 -3.21
CA ARG A 91 -25.96 7.73 -2.25
C ARG A 91 -26.52 6.43 -2.83
N GLN A 92 -27.05 6.48 -4.05
CA GLN A 92 -27.59 5.30 -4.73
C GLN A 92 -26.51 4.24 -4.99
N ALA A 93 -25.31 4.64 -5.40
CA ALA A 93 -24.17 3.73 -5.56
C ALA A 93 -23.77 3.07 -4.23
N LYS A 94 -23.73 3.85 -3.13
CA LYS A 94 -23.47 3.32 -1.79
C LYS A 94 -24.54 2.30 -1.37
N LEU A 95 -25.81 2.63 -1.56
CA LEU A 95 -26.92 1.73 -1.22
C LEU A 95 -26.86 0.42 -2.02
N ALA A 96 -26.59 0.52 -3.34
CA ALA A 96 -26.44 -0.64 -4.21
C ALA A 96 -25.25 -1.51 -3.79
N GLN A 97 -24.11 -0.90 -3.40
CA GLN A 97 -22.97 -1.63 -2.88
C GLN A 97 -23.32 -2.38 -1.60
N MET A 98 -24.01 -1.74 -0.64
CA MET A 98 -24.42 -2.38 0.62
C MET A 98 -25.37 -3.55 0.39
N GLN A 99 -26.33 -3.41 -0.54
CA GLN A 99 -27.22 -4.50 -0.95
C GLN A 99 -26.44 -5.65 -1.59
N ALA A 100 -25.47 -5.36 -2.46
CA ALA A 100 -24.60 -6.37 -3.07
C ALA A 100 -23.77 -7.12 -2.02
N VAL A 101 -23.25 -6.42 -1.00
CA VAL A 101 -22.53 -7.04 0.13
C VAL A 101 -23.46 -7.98 0.91
N GLN A 102 -24.67 -7.55 1.27
CA GLN A 102 -25.63 -8.41 1.97
C GLN A 102 -26.01 -9.66 1.16
N GLN A 103 -26.18 -9.51 -0.15
CA GLN A 103 -26.43 -10.65 -1.04
C GLN A 103 -25.22 -11.58 -1.10
N LEU A 104 -24.00 -11.05 -1.18
CA LEU A 104 -22.78 -11.85 -1.20
C LEU A 104 -22.63 -12.67 0.09
N LEU A 105 -22.87 -12.06 1.25
CA LEU A 105 -22.79 -12.73 2.55
C LEU A 105 -23.81 -13.88 2.69
N THR A 106 -24.98 -13.76 2.04
CA THR A 106 -26.04 -14.77 2.14
C THR A 106 -25.94 -15.89 1.09
N GLN A 107 -25.04 -15.77 0.12
CA GLN A 107 -24.80 -16.79 -0.90
C GLN A 107 -23.78 -17.82 -0.43
N LYS A 108 -23.97 -19.09 -0.83
CA LYS A 108 -22.95 -20.14 -0.67
C LYS A 108 -21.86 -19.93 -1.73
N LEU A 109 -20.66 -19.60 -1.29
CA LEU A 109 -19.53 -19.20 -2.15
C LEU A 109 -18.35 -20.16 -2.04
N SER A 110 -18.49 -21.30 -1.34
CA SER A 110 -17.41 -22.25 -1.04
C SER A 110 -16.63 -22.75 -2.27
N THR A 111 -17.24 -22.72 -3.46
CA THR A 111 -16.59 -23.08 -4.74
C THR A 111 -15.95 -21.88 -5.46
N MET A 112 -16.27 -20.65 -5.06
CA MET A 112 -15.82 -19.40 -5.69
C MET A 112 -14.64 -18.73 -4.97
N TYR A 113 -14.35 -19.10 -3.72
CA TYR A 113 -13.22 -18.53 -2.98
C TYR A 113 -11.88 -19.00 -3.58
N ARG A 114 -11.15 -18.08 -4.22
CA ARG A 114 -9.76 -18.27 -4.64
C ARG A 114 -8.83 -17.80 -3.51
N ILE A 115 -8.73 -18.59 -2.45
CA ILE A 115 -7.83 -18.32 -1.31
C ILE A 115 -6.52 -19.08 -1.55
N ASP A 116 -5.42 -18.33 -1.59
CA ASP A 116 -4.07 -18.87 -1.61
C ASP A 116 -3.38 -18.57 -0.28
N VAL A 117 -2.67 -19.57 0.26
CA VAL A 117 -1.97 -19.46 1.54
C VAL A 117 -0.55 -19.90 1.29
N GLU A 118 0.38 -18.95 1.37
CA GLU A 118 1.80 -19.20 1.17
C GLU A 118 2.50 -19.34 2.54
N SER A 119 3.18 -20.46 2.76
CA SER A 119 4.05 -20.65 3.94
C SER A 119 5.37 -19.92 3.72
N ASP A 120 5.42 -18.62 3.98
CA ASP A 120 6.68 -17.87 3.89
C ASP A 120 7.65 -18.33 4.99
N SER A 121 8.65 -19.11 4.59
CA SER A 121 9.71 -19.61 5.47
C SER A 121 11.04 -19.58 4.73
N THR A 122 11.86 -18.56 5.07
CA THR A 122 13.27 -18.30 4.67
C THR A 122 13.48 -17.20 3.62
N VAL A 123 13.10 -15.98 4.00
CA VAL A 123 13.13 -14.70 3.26
C VAL A 123 14.47 -14.28 2.62
N LYS A 124 15.62 -14.91 2.89
CA LYS A 124 16.90 -14.51 2.26
C LYS A 124 17.37 -15.43 1.14
N ALA A 125 17.31 -16.75 1.36
CA ALA A 125 17.71 -17.71 0.34
C ALA A 125 16.68 -17.77 -0.79
N ASP A 126 15.38 -17.77 -0.46
CA ASP A 126 14.32 -17.82 -1.45
C ASP A 126 14.18 -16.50 -2.20
N LEU A 127 14.35 -15.35 -1.52
CA LEU A 127 14.38 -14.05 -2.19
C LEU A 127 15.57 -13.94 -3.15
N SER A 128 16.74 -14.48 -2.80
CA SER A 128 17.91 -14.47 -3.70
C SER A 128 17.66 -15.34 -4.94
N ARG A 129 16.98 -16.48 -4.76
CA ARG A 129 16.59 -17.39 -5.83
C ARG A 129 15.51 -16.78 -6.72
N GLN A 130 14.46 -16.22 -6.15
CA GLN A 130 13.40 -15.51 -6.88
C GLN A 130 13.96 -14.30 -7.64
N LYS A 131 14.89 -13.55 -7.05
CA LYS A 131 15.59 -12.45 -7.75
C LYS A 131 16.41 -12.97 -8.94
N ALA A 132 17.08 -14.12 -8.80
CA ALA A 132 17.82 -14.74 -9.89
C ALA A 132 16.87 -15.25 -10.99
N GLU A 133 15.80 -15.96 -10.63
CA GLU A 133 14.79 -16.47 -11.58
C GLU A 133 14.06 -15.33 -12.31
N ALA A 134 13.74 -14.23 -11.61
CA ALA A 134 13.15 -13.04 -12.22
C ALA A 134 14.14 -12.30 -13.13
N ALA A 135 15.42 -12.20 -12.74
CA ALA A 135 16.44 -11.58 -13.59
C ALA A 135 16.69 -12.40 -14.86
N GLU A 136 16.75 -13.72 -14.74
CA GLU A 136 16.90 -14.65 -15.88
C GLU A 136 15.67 -14.60 -16.79
N PHE A 137 14.46 -14.53 -16.23
CA PHE A 137 13.24 -14.33 -17.00
C PHE A 137 13.25 -13.00 -17.76
N LEU A 138 13.59 -11.88 -17.11
CA LEU A 138 13.64 -10.56 -17.77
C LEU A 138 14.69 -10.52 -18.88
N GLN A 139 15.85 -11.13 -18.66
CA GLN A 139 16.90 -11.25 -19.67
C GLN A 139 16.45 -12.13 -20.85
N GLY A 140 15.85 -13.28 -20.57
CA GLY A 140 15.30 -14.19 -21.58
C GLY A 140 14.16 -13.57 -22.38
N ALA A 141 13.28 -12.82 -21.71
CA ALA A 141 12.19 -12.09 -22.35
C ALA A 141 12.71 -10.99 -23.27
N GLY A 142 13.73 -10.25 -22.85
CA GLY A 142 14.40 -9.26 -23.70
C GLY A 142 15.04 -9.88 -24.94
N ALA A 143 15.76 -10.99 -24.77
CA ALA A 143 16.39 -11.73 -25.87
C ALA A 143 15.35 -12.31 -26.84
N TYR A 144 14.26 -12.87 -26.32
CA TYR A 144 13.16 -13.38 -27.13
C TYR A 144 12.56 -12.30 -28.01
N TRP A 145 12.16 -11.16 -27.44
CA TRP A 145 11.55 -10.08 -28.21
C TRP A 145 12.53 -9.35 -29.13
N ALA A 146 13.82 -9.31 -28.80
CA ALA A 146 14.84 -8.81 -29.71
C ALA A 146 15.01 -9.71 -30.95
N ALA A 147 14.90 -11.03 -30.78
CA ALA A 147 15.01 -12.00 -31.88
C ALA A 147 13.72 -12.09 -32.71
N VAL A 148 12.56 -12.06 -32.05
CA VAL A 148 11.25 -12.31 -32.66
C VAL A 148 10.59 -11.01 -33.15
N GLY A 149 10.91 -9.86 -32.55
CA GLY A 149 10.33 -8.57 -32.90
C GLY A 149 10.38 -8.22 -34.39
N PRO A 150 11.53 -8.36 -35.08
CA PRO A 150 11.62 -8.10 -36.52
C PRO A 150 10.76 -9.04 -37.37
N MET A 151 10.62 -10.31 -36.97
CA MET A 151 9.78 -11.30 -37.67
C MET A 151 8.28 -10.98 -37.51
N VAL A 152 7.90 -10.44 -36.35
CA VAL A 152 6.54 -9.96 -36.11
C VAL A 152 6.24 -8.68 -36.90
N GLN A 153 7.22 -7.77 -37.01
CA GLN A 153 7.04 -6.52 -37.76
C GLN A 153 7.03 -6.73 -39.28
N SER A 154 7.81 -7.67 -39.79
CA SER A 154 7.82 -8.06 -41.21
C SER A 154 6.61 -8.91 -41.61
N GLY A 155 5.84 -9.41 -40.63
CA GLY A 155 4.68 -10.27 -40.87
C GLY A 155 5.02 -11.72 -41.19
N GLU A 156 6.30 -12.11 -41.11
CA GLU A 156 6.75 -13.50 -41.27
C GLU A 156 6.29 -14.39 -40.11
N LEU A 157 6.16 -13.80 -38.91
CA LEU A 157 5.58 -14.46 -37.75
C LEU A 157 4.34 -13.70 -37.26
N PRO A 158 3.15 -14.32 -37.26
CA PRO A 158 1.96 -13.70 -36.69
C PRO A 158 2.20 -13.35 -35.22
N LYS A 159 1.77 -12.16 -34.83
CA LYS A 159 1.96 -11.61 -33.48
C LYS A 159 1.38 -12.53 -32.41
N GLU A 160 0.29 -13.21 -32.72
CA GLU A 160 -0.44 -14.11 -31.84
C GLU A 160 0.39 -15.35 -31.52
N VAL A 161 1.03 -15.92 -32.53
CA VAL A 161 1.93 -17.08 -32.37
C VAL A 161 3.14 -16.68 -31.52
N ALA A 162 3.70 -15.51 -31.77
CA ALA A 162 4.81 -14.97 -30.97
C ALA A 162 4.44 -14.77 -29.49
N VAL A 163 3.25 -14.23 -29.23
CA VAL A 163 2.74 -14.01 -27.86
C VAL A 163 2.39 -15.33 -27.18
N GLU A 164 1.82 -16.30 -27.90
CA GLU A 164 1.45 -17.61 -27.34
C GLU A 164 2.67 -18.46 -26.98
N ILE A 165 3.72 -18.46 -27.82
CA ILE A 165 5.01 -19.10 -27.51
C ILE A 165 5.65 -18.47 -26.26
N PHE A 166 5.63 -17.13 -26.19
CA PHE A 166 6.16 -16.40 -25.03
C PHE A 166 5.37 -16.74 -23.75
N ALA A 167 4.05 -16.73 -23.81
CA ALA A 167 3.17 -17.00 -22.69
C ALA A 167 3.25 -18.45 -22.20
N ALA A 168 3.41 -19.41 -23.11
CA ALA A 168 3.61 -20.81 -22.75
C ALA A 168 4.90 -20.99 -21.92
N ASN A 169 5.96 -20.28 -22.27
CA ASN A 169 7.24 -20.33 -21.55
C ASN A 169 7.20 -19.52 -20.24
N SER A 170 6.50 -18.38 -20.21
CA SER A 170 6.42 -17.54 -18.99
C SER A 170 5.70 -18.22 -17.83
N ARG A 171 4.77 -19.14 -18.11
CA ARG A 171 4.06 -19.95 -17.10
C ARG A 171 4.96 -20.94 -16.34
N LEU A 172 6.18 -21.19 -16.83
CA LEU A 172 7.15 -22.04 -16.15
C LEU A 172 7.87 -21.31 -15.01
N PHE A 173 7.73 -19.99 -14.93
CA PHE A 173 8.36 -19.14 -13.92
C PHE A 173 7.32 -18.69 -12.88
N ASN A 174 7.71 -18.67 -11.61
CA ASN A 174 6.89 -18.10 -10.52
C ASN A 174 7.11 -16.58 -10.47
N LEU A 175 6.35 -15.82 -11.26
CA LEU A 175 6.55 -14.37 -11.45
C LEU A 175 5.69 -13.51 -10.52
N GLY A 176 4.75 -14.15 -9.81
CA GLY A 176 3.83 -13.47 -8.90
C GLY A 176 2.59 -12.94 -9.61
N LYS A 177 1.52 -12.81 -8.83
CA LYS A 177 0.15 -12.58 -9.32
C LYS A 177 0.00 -11.38 -10.25
N SER A 178 0.61 -10.25 -9.93
CA SER A 178 0.47 -9.03 -10.75
C SER A 178 1.13 -9.15 -12.12
N VAL A 179 2.22 -9.91 -12.25
CA VAL A 179 2.91 -10.13 -13.52
C VAL A 179 2.18 -11.18 -14.34
N GLU A 180 1.70 -12.24 -13.69
CA GLU A 180 0.88 -13.28 -14.31
C GLU A 180 -0.44 -12.72 -14.88
N ASP A 181 -1.13 -11.85 -14.13
CA ASP A 181 -2.35 -11.17 -14.57
C ASP A 181 -2.09 -10.30 -15.83
N VAL A 182 -0.94 -9.62 -15.91
CA VAL A 182 -0.55 -8.79 -17.07
C VAL A 182 -0.24 -9.66 -18.29
N LEU A 183 0.45 -10.78 -18.10
CA LEU A 183 0.76 -11.73 -19.17
C LEU A 183 -0.51 -12.39 -19.72
N GLU A 184 -1.44 -12.77 -18.85
CA GLU A 184 -2.73 -13.34 -19.24
C GLU A 184 -3.59 -12.34 -20.03
N LYS A 185 -3.60 -11.07 -19.59
CA LYS A 185 -4.25 -9.98 -20.34
C LYS A 185 -3.62 -9.77 -21.71
N MET A 186 -2.30 -9.82 -21.83
CA MET A 186 -1.60 -9.66 -23.11
C MET A 186 -1.95 -10.78 -24.11
N VAL A 187 -2.08 -12.02 -23.65
CA VAL A 187 -2.53 -13.16 -24.48
C VAL A 187 -3.98 -12.99 -24.91
N THR A 188 -4.85 -12.56 -23.99
CA THR A 188 -6.27 -12.34 -24.26
C THR A 188 -6.47 -11.23 -25.30
N ASP A 189 -5.76 -10.11 -25.16
CA ASP A 189 -5.80 -8.99 -26.10
C ASP A 189 -5.25 -9.37 -27.48
N ALA A 190 -4.22 -10.23 -27.54
CA ALA A 190 -3.69 -10.74 -28.81
C ALA A 190 -4.70 -11.66 -29.51
N LYS A 191 -5.31 -12.61 -28.78
CA LYS A 191 -6.34 -13.51 -29.33
C LYS A 191 -7.59 -12.77 -29.79
N ALA A 192 -8.02 -11.76 -29.03
CA ALA A 192 -9.17 -10.91 -29.40
C ALA A 192 -8.93 -10.10 -30.68
N LYS A 193 -7.69 -9.65 -30.93
CA LYS A 193 -7.33 -8.90 -32.13
C LYS A 193 -7.20 -9.76 -33.39
N ALA A 194 -6.78 -11.01 -33.27
CA ALA A 194 -6.78 -11.95 -34.40
C ALA A 194 -8.14 -12.57 -34.73
N ALA A 195 -9.08 -12.54 -33.79
CA ALA A 195 -10.46 -12.97 -34.04
C ALA A 195 -11.29 -11.92 -34.79
N GLN A 196 -10.77 -10.72 -35.05
CA GLN A 196 -11.42 -9.74 -35.92
C GLN A 196 -11.03 -9.96 -37.39
N PRO A 197 -11.98 -9.96 -38.34
CA PRO A 197 -11.67 -10.03 -39.76
C PRO A 197 -10.82 -8.83 -40.19
N GLU A 198 -9.75 -9.09 -40.95
CA GLU A 198 -8.83 -8.06 -41.47
C GLU A 198 -9.62 -6.93 -42.15
N THR A 199 -9.60 -5.75 -41.54
CA THR A 199 -10.01 -4.52 -42.21
C THR A 199 -8.97 -4.14 -43.26
N PRO A 200 -9.37 -3.51 -44.38
CA PRO A 200 -8.47 -3.25 -45.49
C PRO A 200 -7.30 -2.38 -45.04
N LYS A 201 -6.06 -2.81 -45.35
CA LYS A 201 -4.82 -2.08 -45.06
C LYS A 201 -4.95 -0.62 -45.52
N PRO A 202 -4.76 0.38 -44.63
CA PRO A 202 -4.61 1.77 -45.05
C PRO A 202 -3.29 1.94 -45.78
N SER A 203 -3.26 2.85 -46.76
CA SER A 203 -2.14 3.05 -47.68
C SER A 203 -0.81 3.37 -46.97
N PRO A 204 0.35 2.96 -47.54
CA PRO A 204 1.68 3.03 -46.91
C PRO A 204 2.12 4.41 -46.37
N GLU A 205 1.58 5.51 -46.90
CA GLU A 205 1.92 6.87 -46.47
C GLU A 205 1.28 7.27 -45.13
N GLN A 206 0.07 6.80 -44.84
CA GLN A 206 -0.63 7.10 -43.58
C GLN A 206 -0.06 6.30 -42.40
N GLN A 207 0.36 5.06 -42.64
CA GLN A 207 1.02 4.24 -41.61
C GLN A 207 2.40 4.79 -41.22
N LYS A 208 3.13 5.37 -42.17
CA LYS A 208 4.41 6.03 -41.89
C LYS A 208 4.20 7.27 -41.03
N ALA A 209 3.23 8.12 -41.35
CA ALA A 209 2.92 9.32 -40.58
C ALA A 209 2.41 9.01 -39.16
N GLU A 210 1.55 8.00 -39.00
CA GLU A 210 1.09 7.58 -37.66
C GLU A 210 2.21 6.91 -36.86
N ALA A 211 3.05 6.08 -37.48
CA ALA A 211 4.18 5.47 -36.80
C ALA A 211 5.20 6.51 -36.33
N GLU A 212 5.49 7.52 -37.16
CA GLU A 212 6.40 8.63 -36.86
C GLU A 212 5.83 9.57 -35.79
N ALA A 213 4.52 9.82 -35.80
CA ALA A 213 3.83 10.55 -34.75
C ALA A 213 3.90 9.80 -33.41
N LYS A 214 3.64 8.49 -33.42
CA LYS A 214 3.65 7.65 -32.22
C LYS A 214 5.05 7.44 -31.65
N THR A 215 6.08 7.35 -32.51
CA THR A 215 7.48 7.31 -32.05
C THR A 215 7.91 8.66 -31.47
N ARG A 216 7.52 9.79 -32.06
CA ARG A 216 7.77 11.11 -31.47
C ARG A 216 7.07 11.31 -30.13
N GLU A 217 5.83 10.85 -30.00
CA GLU A 217 5.09 10.95 -28.74
C GLU A 217 5.70 10.05 -27.65
N ALA A 218 6.13 8.83 -28.01
CA ALA A 218 6.84 7.94 -27.09
C ALA A 218 8.21 8.48 -26.67
N ASP A 219 8.98 9.08 -27.59
CA ASP A 219 10.29 9.67 -27.29
C ASP A 219 10.15 10.96 -26.44
N ALA A 220 9.09 11.74 -26.67
CA ALA A 220 8.74 12.89 -25.83
C ALA A 220 8.31 12.47 -24.42
N ALA A 221 7.51 11.41 -24.29
CA ALA A 221 7.09 10.87 -23.01
C ALA A 221 8.27 10.25 -22.22
N ALA A 222 9.17 9.54 -22.91
CA ALA A 222 10.38 8.96 -22.32
C ALA A 222 11.31 10.06 -21.79
N LYS A 223 11.55 11.13 -22.58
CA LYS A 223 12.34 12.29 -22.15
C LYS A 223 11.70 13.04 -20.97
N ALA A 224 10.38 13.17 -20.96
CA ALA A 224 9.67 13.81 -19.84
C ALA A 224 9.75 12.97 -18.55
N ALA A 225 9.64 11.64 -18.67
CA ALA A 225 9.80 10.73 -17.54
C ALA A 225 11.24 10.73 -17.00
N GLU A 226 12.24 10.70 -17.87
CA GLU A 226 13.66 10.78 -17.50
C GLU A 226 14.00 12.11 -16.83
N ALA A 227 13.49 13.23 -17.34
CA ALA A 227 13.66 14.54 -16.73
C ALA A 227 13.04 14.61 -15.32
N LYS A 228 11.86 14.02 -15.12
CA LYS A 228 11.23 13.92 -13.79
C LYS A 228 12.03 13.07 -12.82
N LEU A 229 12.53 11.92 -13.28
CA LEU A 229 13.31 11.00 -12.45
C LEU A 229 14.66 11.62 -12.05
N LYS A 230 15.29 12.34 -12.98
CA LYS A 230 16.54 13.07 -12.74
C LYS A 230 16.33 14.27 -11.82
N GLY A 231 15.21 14.99 -11.96
CA GLY A 231 14.80 16.05 -11.03
C GLY A 231 14.61 15.54 -9.60
N ALA A 232 13.88 14.44 -9.43
CA ALA A 232 13.68 13.80 -8.13
C ALA A 232 15.00 13.28 -7.51
N GLN A 233 15.92 12.72 -8.32
CA GLN A 233 17.23 12.30 -7.84
C GLN A 233 18.11 13.48 -7.39
N VAL A 234 18.09 14.60 -8.10
CA VAL A 234 18.84 15.81 -7.71
C VAL A 234 18.27 16.41 -6.42
N GLU A 235 16.95 16.43 -6.27
CA GLU A 235 16.29 16.96 -5.07
C GLU A 235 16.55 16.08 -3.84
N GLN A 236 16.48 14.76 -4.00
CA GLN A 236 16.85 13.80 -2.96
C GLN A 236 18.34 13.86 -2.62
N GLY A 237 19.21 14.04 -3.63
CA GLY A 237 20.65 14.25 -3.45
C GLY A 237 20.97 15.52 -2.67
N MET A 238 20.25 16.63 -2.93
CA MET A 238 20.41 17.86 -2.16
C MET A 238 19.91 17.73 -0.72
N GLN A 239 18.83 16.99 -0.47
CA GLN A 239 18.35 16.72 0.90
C GLN A 239 19.37 15.90 1.68
N PHE A 240 19.90 14.82 1.09
CA PHE A 240 20.92 14.00 1.73
C PHE A 240 22.23 14.77 1.97
N ALA A 241 22.63 15.66 1.06
CA ALA A 241 23.78 16.54 1.25
C ALA A 241 23.57 17.55 2.39
N ARG A 242 22.37 18.10 2.54
CA ARG A 242 22.02 18.98 3.67
C ARG A 242 22.03 18.22 5.00
N GLU A 243 21.47 17.02 5.04
CA GLU A 243 21.47 16.18 6.25
C GLU A 243 22.89 15.75 6.64
N GLN A 244 23.73 15.35 5.69
CA GLN A 244 25.14 15.07 5.96
C GLN A 244 25.88 16.31 6.47
N HIS A 245 25.63 17.48 5.88
CA HIS A 245 26.24 18.72 6.35
C HIS A 245 25.82 19.05 7.79
N ASP A 246 24.53 18.91 8.11
CA ASP A 246 24.01 19.15 9.46
C ASP A 246 24.55 18.15 10.49
N MET A 247 24.68 16.88 10.12
CA MET A 247 25.33 15.88 10.98
C MET A 247 26.81 16.19 11.19
N THR A 248 27.54 16.57 10.15
CA THR A 248 28.96 16.92 10.23
C THR A 248 29.18 18.14 11.11
N MET A 249 28.29 19.15 11.03
CA MET A 249 28.38 20.33 11.88
C MET A 249 28.08 20.01 13.35
N LYS A 250 27.10 19.13 13.62
CA LYS A 250 26.83 18.65 14.97
C LYS A 250 28.00 17.85 15.53
N GLU A 251 28.59 16.95 14.73
CA GLU A 251 29.75 16.15 15.14
C GLU A 251 30.96 17.03 15.47
N LYS A 252 31.26 18.02 14.61
CA LYS A 252 32.32 19.02 14.89
C LYS A 252 32.03 19.83 16.16
N GLN A 253 30.77 20.17 16.41
CA GLN A 253 30.37 20.88 17.62
C GLN A 253 30.57 20.04 18.88
N PHE A 254 30.30 18.74 18.81
CA PHE A 254 30.59 17.81 19.91
C PHE A 254 32.09 17.58 20.10
N ASP A 255 32.87 17.44 19.03
CA ASP A 255 34.33 17.26 19.09
C ASP A 255 35.04 18.49 19.69
N LEU A 256 34.68 19.70 19.24
CA LEU A 256 35.20 20.95 19.82
C LEU A 256 34.90 21.06 21.31
N ARG A 257 33.70 20.65 21.74
CA ARG A 257 33.31 20.65 23.14
C ARG A 257 34.05 19.59 23.96
N SER A 258 34.23 18.39 23.41
CA SER A 258 35.04 17.34 24.05
C SER A 258 36.48 17.84 24.28
N LYS A 259 37.07 18.50 23.27
CA LYS A 259 38.39 19.13 23.38
C LYS A 259 38.43 20.26 24.39
N GLN A 260 37.40 21.10 24.47
CA GLN A 260 37.31 22.17 25.47
C GLN A 260 37.20 21.62 26.89
N ILE A 261 36.40 20.56 27.11
CA ILE A 261 36.29 19.89 28.42
C ILE A 261 37.61 19.23 28.78
N ALA A 262 38.27 18.54 27.84
CA ALA A 262 39.56 17.92 28.07
C ALA A 262 40.63 18.97 28.43
N ALA A 263 40.72 20.06 27.67
CA ALA A 263 41.64 21.17 27.95
C ALA A 263 41.37 21.84 29.30
N ALA A 264 40.10 22.06 29.66
CA ALA A 264 39.72 22.61 30.97
C ALA A 264 40.05 21.63 32.11
N THR A 265 39.89 20.33 31.87
CA THR A 265 40.23 19.29 32.85
C THR A 265 41.73 19.22 33.08
N ASP A 266 42.53 19.22 32.01
CA ASP A 266 43.99 19.25 32.09
C ASP A 266 44.48 20.52 32.79
N GLN A 267 43.93 21.68 32.45
CA GLN A 267 44.25 22.95 33.09
C GLN A 267 43.91 22.94 34.59
N ASN A 268 42.74 22.39 34.96
CA ASN A 268 42.35 22.23 36.35
C ASN A 268 43.25 21.24 37.10
N GLN A 269 43.75 20.19 36.44
CA GLN A 269 44.70 19.25 37.01
C GLN A 269 46.06 19.91 37.29
N VAL A 270 46.53 20.78 36.40
CA VAL A 270 47.75 21.57 36.59
C VAL A 270 47.59 22.61 37.71
N LEU A 271 46.43 23.27 37.81
CA LEU A 271 46.13 24.21 38.89
C LEU A 271 46.09 23.52 40.26
N ALA A 272 45.45 22.34 40.34
CA ALA A 272 45.40 21.53 41.56
C ALA A 272 46.79 21.03 41.97
N ALA A 273 47.64 20.62 41.01
CA ALA A 273 49.03 20.22 41.27
C ALA A 273 49.89 21.37 41.83
N ASN A 274 49.55 22.61 41.51
CA ASN A 274 50.18 23.82 42.04
C ASN A 274 49.53 24.33 43.34
N GLY A 275 48.64 23.56 43.96
CA GLY A 275 47.99 23.90 45.24
C GLY A 275 46.92 25.00 45.13
N ILE A 276 46.51 25.38 43.92
CA ILE A 276 45.47 26.38 43.67
C ILE A 276 44.15 25.64 43.44
N VAL A 277 43.10 25.99 44.18
CA VAL A 277 41.77 25.40 44.01
C VAL A 277 41.25 25.73 42.60
N PRO A 278 40.99 24.73 41.75
CA PRO A 278 40.60 24.98 40.36
C PRO A 278 39.18 25.57 40.28
N PRO A 279 38.93 26.48 39.32
CA PRO A 279 37.59 27.02 39.10
C PRO A 279 36.63 25.92 38.58
N PRO A 280 35.33 25.99 38.93
CA PRO A 280 34.32 25.06 38.43
C PRO A 280 34.17 25.23 36.91
N ILE A 281 34.11 24.10 36.20
CA ILE A 281 33.93 24.09 34.73
C ILE A 281 32.52 24.62 34.43
N GLN A 282 32.43 25.87 33.99
CA GLN A 282 31.18 26.49 33.57
C GLN A 282 30.85 26.05 32.15
N ILE A 283 29.76 25.32 32.03
CA ILE A 283 29.18 24.91 30.77
C ILE A 283 28.03 25.86 30.50
N ASP A 284 28.14 26.73 29.49
CA ASP A 284 27.00 27.56 29.09
C ASP A 284 25.81 26.66 28.70
N PRO A 285 24.61 26.93 29.24
CA PRO A 285 23.42 26.21 28.82
C PRO A 285 23.14 26.61 27.37
N ILE A 286 23.17 25.63 26.47
CA ILE A 286 22.44 25.75 25.20
C ILE A 286 20.99 26.10 25.61
N GLY A 287 20.23 26.78 24.75
CA GLY A 287 18.74 26.85 24.84
C GLY A 287 18.04 25.47 24.85
N GLY A 288 18.77 24.41 25.17
CA GLY A 288 18.34 23.06 25.45
C GLY A 288 17.77 22.86 26.85
N GLU A 289 17.56 23.86 27.71
CA GLU A 289 16.60 23.64 28.82
C GLU A 289 15.20 23.42 28.23
N ALA A 290 14.81 24.15 27.18
CA ALA A 290 13.55 23.91 26.48
C ALA A 290 13.55 22.56 25.74
N VAL A 291 14.62 22.23 25.00
CA VAL A 291 14.69 21.00 24.19
C VAL A 291 14.93 19.74 25.03
N LEU A 292 15.71 19.80 26.13
CA LEU A 292 15.86 18.68 27.07
C LEU A 292 14.63 18.53 27.95
N LYS A 293 13.93 19.61 28.33
CA LYS A 293 12.67 19.52 29.08
C LYS A 293 11.55 19.02 28.19
N GLU A 294 11.53 19.38 26.91
CA GLU A 294 10.60 18.85 25.91
C GLU A 294 10.92 17.39 25.57
N MET A 295 12.19 17.02 25.37
CA MET A 295 12.58 15.60 25.20
C MET A 295 12.40 14.77 26.47
N ALA A 296 12.62 15.32 27.66
CA ALA A 296 12.40 14.62 28.93
C ALA A 296 10.91 14.47 29.21
N ALA A 297 10.10 15.50 29.01
CA ALA A 297 8.64 15.42 29.14
C ALA A 297 8.04 14.46 28.11
N GLN A 298 8.53 14.47 26.87
CA GLN A 298 8.06 13.57 25.81
C GLN A 298 8.52 12.11 26.04
N ARG A 299 9.73 11.89 26.58
CA ARG A 299 10.20 10.56 27.01
C ARG A 299 9.48 10.04 28.24
N GLU A 300 9.15 10.90 29.19
CA GLU A 300 8.40 10.53 30.40
C GLU A 300 6.93 10.22 30.08
N GLN A 301 6.29 11.03 29.22
CA GLN A 301 4.93 10.75 28.73
C GLN A 301 4.88 9.48 27.87
N PHE A 302 5.87 9.24 27.01
CA PHE A 302 5.93 8.01 26.22
C PHE A 302 6.22 6.78 27.09
N GLY A 303 7.07 6.91 28.12
CA GLY A 303 7.31 5.87 29.11
C GLY A 303 6.06 5.53 29.93
N GLN A 304 5.35 6.55 30.42
CA GLN A 304 4.07 6.40 31.13
C GLN A 304 2.99 5.76 30.24
N PHE A 305 2.92 6.18 28.96
CA PHE A 305 2.00 5.61 27.99
C PHE A 305 2.33 4.14 27.70
N MET A 306 3.61 3.79 27.49
CA MET A 306 4.01 2.41 27.28
C MET A 306 3.78 1.53 28.50
N ILE A 307 3.97 2.04 29.72
CA ILE A 307 3.63 1.33 30.96
C ILE A 307 2.11 1.15 31.08
N MET A 308 1.32 2.17 30.75
CA MET A 308 -0.15 2.11 30.80
C MET A 308 -0.71 1.12 29.76
N VAL A 309 -0.18 1.15 28.53
CA VAL A 309 -0.55 0.23 27.45
C VAL A 309 -0.12 -1.19 27.80
N THR A 310 1.10 -1.39 28.31
CA THR A 310 1.56 -2.72 28.74
C THR A 310 0.69 -3.24 29.88
N LYS A 311 0.39 -2.43 30.89
CA LYS A 311 -0.48 -2.81 32.02
C LYS A 311 -1.92 -3.11 31.56
N ALA A 312 -2.44 -2.38 30.58
CA ALA A 312 -3.76 -2.63 30.00
C ALA A 312 -3.81 -3.90 29.12
N LEU A 313 -2.71 -4.20 28.41
CA LEU A 313 -2.59 -5.39 27.57
C LEU A 313 -2.29 -6.66 28.37
N THR A 314 -1.60 -6.55 29.51
CA THR A 314 -1.26 -7.69 30.39
C THR A 314 -2.22 -7.87 31.56
N ALA A 315 -3.24 -7.01 31.71
CA ALA A 315 -4.21 -7.16 32.79
C ALA A 315 -5.08 -8.42 32.60
N PRO A 316 -5.30 -9.22 33.66
CA PRO A 316 -6.07 -10.44 33.59
C PRO A 316 -7.55 -10.11 33.29
N LYS A 317 -8.10 -10.75 32.26
CA LYS A 317 -9.50 -10.56 31.84
C LYS A 317 -10.38 -11.64 32.46
N LYS A 318 -11.54 -11.26 33.01
CA LYS A 318 -12.54 -12.19 33.56
C LYS A 318 -13.78 -12.19 32.67
N VAL A 319 -14.29 -13.38 32.37
CA VAL A 319 -15.51 -13.56 31.58
C VAL A 319 -16.73 -13.31 32.47
N ILE A 320 -17.56 -12.35 32.11
CA ILE A 320 -18.86 -12.07 32.75
C ILE A 320 -19.89 -13.04 32.16
N LYS A 321 -20.63 -13.71 33.04
CA LYS A 321 -21.70 -14.64 32.68
C LYS A 321 -23.05 -14.11 33.15
N ASP A 322 -24.11 -14.40 32.40
CA ASP A 322 -25.49 -14.10 32.78
C ASP A 322 -25.97 -15.00 33.94
N PRO A 323 -27.17 -14.74 34.51
CA PRO A 323 -27.74 -15.58 35.57
C PRO A 323 -27.98 -17.05 35.18
N GLN A 324 -27.88 -17.40 33.90
CA GLN A 324 -28.03 -18.74 33.35
C GLN A 324 -26.65 -19.38 33.05
N GLY A 325 -25.55 -18.73 33.43
CA GLY A 325 -24.19 -19.22 33.32
C GLY A 325 -23.56 -19.07 31.93
N ARG A 326 -24.20 -18.36 30.99
CA ARG A 326 -23.70 -18.14 29.63
C ARG A 326 -22.82 -16.89 29.58
N PRO A 327 -21.67 -16.93 28.89
CA PRO A 327 -20.79 -15.78 28.79
C PRO A 327 -21.44 -14.65 27.97
N ILE A 328 -21.57 -13.46 28.57
CA ILE A 328 -22.17 -12.26 27.97
C ILE A 328 -21.17 -11.11 27.79
N GLY A 329 -19.95 -11.24 28.30
CA GLY A 329 -18.91 -10.22 28.13
C GLY A 329 -17.58 -10.59 28.79
N VAL A 330 -16.60 -9.69 28.67
CA VAL A 330 -15.31 -9.76 29.35
C VAL A 330 -15.00 -8.43 30.00
N GLU A 331 -14.58 -8.47 31.25
CA GLU A 331 -14.18 -7.29 32.03
C GLU A 331 -12.72 -7.41 32.46
N THR A 332 -12.01 -6.29 32.41
CA THR A 332 -10.60 -6.20 32.80
C THR A 332 -10.53 -6.11 34.33
N VAL A 333 -9.93 -7.11 34.99
CA VAL A 333 -9.80 -7.10 36.46
C VAL A 333 -8.60 -6.22 36.83
N PRO A 334 -8.76 -5.19 37.67
CA PRO A 334 -7.63 -4.38 38.11
C PRO A 334 -6.67 -5.26 38.95
N MET A 335 -5.40 -5.32 38.54
CA MET A 335 -4.34 -5.90 39.38
C MET A 335 -4.19 -5.02 40.64
N GLN A 336 -4.39 -5.62 41.83
CA GLN A 336 -3.99 -5.02 43.11
C GLN A 336 -2.47 -4.96 43.21
#